data_AF-A0A2D7UFI0-F1
#
_entry.id   AF-A0A2D7UFI0-F1
#
_cell.length_a   1.000
_cell.length_b   1.000
_cell.length_c   1.000
_cell.angle_alpha   90.00
_cell.angle_beta   90.00
_cell.angle_gamma   90.00
#
_symmetry.space_group_name_H-M   'P 1'
#
loop_
_entity.id
_entity.type
_entity.pdbx_description
1 polymer ?
#
loop_
_entity_poly.entity_id
_entity_poly.type
_entity_poly.pdbx_seq_one_letter_code
_entity_poly.pdbx_strand_id
1 'polypeptide(L)'
;MKNKFLKIGNDLVSHVHDTGALSFIFKTKIHFVIVCYIYGHNQITFENLCKITQSTVSRTTIQSILLEGVKLGYFKKTVDKKDKRKKYFSCESLSPVLEKWHTRQQKIFS
;
A
#
# COMPACT_ATOMS: atom_id res chain seq x y z
N MET A 1 -4.28 -13.59 -23.85
CA MET A 1 -3.25 -13.42 -22.79
C MET A 1 -2.42 -12.15 -22.96
N LYS A 2 -1.63 -11.95 -24.04
CA LYS A 2 -0.79 -10.74 -24.22
C LYS A 2 -1.55 -9.41 -24.06
N ASN A 3 -2.73 -9.29 -24.67
CA ASN A 3 -3.57 -8.09 -24.55
C ASN A 3 -4.09 -7.83 -23.12
N LYS A 4 -4.23 -8.87 -22.27
CA LYS A 4 -4.63 -8.72 -20.87
C LYS A 4 -3.52 -7.99 -20.08
N PHE A 5 -2.24 -8.34 -20.31
CA PHE A 5 -1.10 -7.63 -19.70
C PHE A 5 -0.97 -6.18 -20.17
N LEU A 6 -1.25 -5.89 -21.45
CA LEU A 6 -1.30 -4.50 -21.94
C LEU A 6 -2.39 -3.68 -21.22
N LYS A 7 -3.58 -4.28 -21.00
CA LYS A 7 -4.66 -3.62 -20.26
C LYS A 7 -4.27 -3.29 -18.82
N ILE A 8 -3.56 -4.19 -18.14
CA ILE A 8 -3.08 -3.97 -16.76
C ILE A 8 -2.00 -2.89 -16.74
N GLY A 9 -1.05 -2.96 -17.67
CA GLY A 9 0.00 -1.93 -17.79
C GLY A 9 -0.61 -0.55 -17.97
N ASN A 10 -1.58 -0.41 -18.87
CA ASN A 10 -2.28 0.85 -19.11
C ASN A 10 -3.10 1.31 -17.89
N ASP A 11 -3.76 0.39 -17.18
CA ASP A 11 -4.47 0.71 -15.94
C ASP A 11 -3.51 1.27 -14.88
N LEU A 12 -2.39 0.58 -14.62
CA LEU A 12 -1.38 1.04 -13.65
C LEU A 12 -0.80 2.41 -14.03
N VAL A 13 -0.46 2.63 -15.30
CA VAL A 13 0.05 3.92 -15.79
C VAL A 13 -0.99 5.03 -15.61
N SER A 14 -2.28 4.74 -15.84
CA SER A 14 -3.33 5.75 -15.71
C SER A 14 -3.47 6.29 -14.27
N HIS A 15 -3.15 5.47 -13.27
CA HIS A 15 -3.24 5.87 -11.86
C HIS A 15 -2.04 6.68 -11.38
N VAL A 16 -0.91 6.67 -12.09
CA VAL A 16 0.28 7.47 -11.75
C VAL A 16 -0.02 8.98 -11.81
N HIS A 17 -0.94 9.38 -12.69
CA HIS A 17 -1.34 10.77 -12.89
C HIS A 17 -2.63 11.15 -12.17
N ASP A 18 -3.22 10.23 -11.39
CA ASP A 18 -4.43 10.48 -10.64
C ASP A 18 -4.13 11.34 -9.39
N THR A 19 -5.15 11.96 -8.81
CA THR A 19 -5.05 12.77 -7.57
C THR A 19 -5.53 12.00 -6.34
N GLY A 20 -6.06 10.79 -6.51
CA GLY A 20 -6.64 9.97 -5.45
C GLY A 20 -5.71 8.93 -4.82
N ALA A 21 -6.30 8.04 -4.03
CA ALA A 21 -5.59 6.99 -3.30
C ALA A 21 -4.79 6.03 -4.20
N LEU A 22 -5.26 5.76 -5.43
CA LEU A 22 -4.55 4.89 -6.37
C LEU A 22 -3.21 5.50 -6.82
N SER A 23 -3.12 6.83 -6.91
CA SER A 23 -1.86 7.53 -7.19
C SER A 23 -0.82 7.28 -6.10
N PHE A 24 -1.24 7.34 -4.83
CA PHE A 24 -0.36 6.97 -3.71
C PHE A 24 0.01 5.48 -3.73
N ILE A 25 -0.96 4.59 -3.92
CA ILE A 25 -0.75 3.13 -3.91
C ILE A 25 0.23 2.70 -5.01
N PHE A 26 0.10 3.25 -6.22
CA PHE A 26 0.89 2.86 -7.38
C PHE A 26 2.05 3.80 -7.69
N LYS A 27 2.32 4.79 -6.83
CA LYS A 27 3.42 5.76 -6.99
C LYS A 27 4.76 5.08 -7.29
N THR A 28 5.07 4.02 -6.55
CA THR A 28 6.21 3.14 -6.84
C THR A 28 5.86 1.69 -6.51
N LYS A 29 6.60 0.73 -7.07
CA LYS A 29 6.47 -0.69 -6.69
C LYS A 29 6.55 -0.93 -5.19
N ILE A 30 7.29 -0.09 -4.46
CA ILE A 30 7.45 -0.21 -3.01
C ILE A 30 6.20 0.29 -2.28
N HIS A 31 5.55 1.36 -2.75
CA HIS A 31 4.28 1.81 -2.16
C HIS A 31 3.25 0.69 -2.20
N PHE A 32 3.10 0.07 -3.38
CA PHE A 32 2.17 -1.04 -3.56
C PHE A 32 2.48 -2.20 -2.61
N VAL A 33 3.74 -2.64 -2.54
CA VAL A 33 4.16 -3.71 -1.62
C VAL A 33 3.85 -3.39 -0.16
N ILE A 34 4.16 -2.17 0.30
CA ILE A 34 3.90 -1.76 1.69
C ILE A 34 2.39 -1.70 1.97
N VAL A 35 1.60 -1.15 1.06
CA VAL A 35 0.12 -1.12 1.20
C VAL A 35 -0.44 -2.54 1.28
N CYS A 36 0.00 -3.46 0.42
CA CYS A 36 -0.43 -4.85 0.44
C CYS A 36 -0.14 -5.54 1.77
N TYR A 37 1.05 -5.33 2.35
CA TYR A 37 1.37 -5.91 3.67
C TYR A 37 0.57 -5.28 4.80
N ILE A 38 0.38 -3.96 4.81
CA ILE A 38 -0.45 -3.30 5.84
C ILE A 38 -1.89 -3.80 5.74
N TYR A 39 -2.44 -3.89 4.53
CA TYR A 39 -3.81 -4.35 4.29
C TYR A 39 -4.00 -5.81 4.69
N GLY A 40 -3.13 -6.70 4.20
CA GLY A 40 -3.24 -8.14 4.44
C GLY A 40 -3.04 -8.56 5.90
N HIS A 41 -2.29 -7.79 6.69
CA HIS A 41 -2.10 -8.05 8.12
C HIS A 41 -3.10 -7.32 9.02
N ASN A 42 -4.01 -6.51 8.47
CA ASN A 42 -4.91 -5.56 9.15
C ASN A 42 -4.18 -4.44 9.94
N GLN A 43 -3.15 -4.81 10.71
CA GLN A 43 -2.28 -3.91 11.44
C GLN A 43 -0.85 -4.46 11.46
N ILE A 44 0.14 -3.59 11.23
CA ILE A 44 1.55 -3.99 11.19
C ILE A 44 2.45 -2.91 11.78
N THR A 45 3.58 -3.30 12.37
CA THR A 45 4.57 -2.35 12.88
C THR A 45 5.62 -2.03 11.82
N PHE A 46 6.33 -0.91 12.01
CA PHE A 46 7.51 -0.57 11.19
C PHE A 46 8.56 -1.69 11.19
N GLU A 47 8.86 -2.26 12.36
CA GLU A 47 9.86 -3.33 12.45
C GLU A 47 9.41 -4.61 11.75
N ASN A 48 8.12 -4.93 11.78
CA ASN A 48 7.58 -6.06 11.01
C ASN A 48 7.73 -5.82 9.51
N LEU A 49 7.40 -4.62 9.02
CA LEU A 49 7.60 -4.26 7.61
C LEU A 49 9.07 -4.38 7.22
N CYS A 50 9.99 -3.80 8.01
CA CYS A 50 11.42 -3.93 7.76
C CYS A 50 11.91 -5.39 7.75
N LYS A 51 11.38 -6.24 8.64
CA LYS A 51 11.73 -7.66 8.69
C LYS A 51 11.23 -8.42 7.48
N ILE A 52 10.00 -8.14 7.02
CA ILE A 52 9.38 -8.81 5.87
C ILE A 52 10.04 -8.37 4.56
N THR A 53 10.31 -7.08 4.40
CA THR A 53 10.95 -6.54 3.18
C THR A 53 12.47 -6.68 3.17
N GLN A 54 13.07 -7.05 4.30
CA GLN A 54 14.52 -7.25 4.48
C GLN A 54 15.35 -6.14 3.80
N SER A 55 16.38 -6.54 3.02
CA SER A 55 17.28 -5.66 2.25
C SER A 55 16.68 -5.18 0.91
N THR A 56 15.46 -5.60 0.56
CA THR A 56 14.81 -5.16 -0.69
C THR A 56 14.36 -3.70 -0.62
N VAL A 57 14.09 -3.19 0.59
CA VAL A 57 13.66 -1.80 0.81
C VAL A 57 14.40 -1.20 2.00
N SER A 58 14.99 -0.02 1.82
CA SER A 58 15.65 0.65 2.92
C SER A 58 14.66 1.06 4.02
N ARG A 59 15.11 1.01 5.28
CA ARG A 59 14.33 1.46 6.45
C ARG A 59 13.82 2.90 6.27
N THR A 60 14.65 3.78 5.72
CA THR A 60 14.29 5.18 5.44
C THR A 60 13.17 5.29 4.41
N THR A 61 13.18 4.47 3.35
CA THR A 61 12.11 4.45 2.35
C THR A 61 10.79 3.99 2.97
N ILE A 62 10.80 2.92 3.76
CA ILE A 62 9.60 2.42 4.46
C ILE A 62 9.06 3.52 5.37
N GLN A 63 9.94 4.17 6.15
CA GLN A 63 9.54 5.23 7.05
C GLN A 63 8.93 6.43 6.31
N SER A 64 9.52 6.86 5.20
CA SER A 64 8.97 7.93 4.37
C SER A 64 7.58 7.60 3.82
N ILE A 65 7.37 6.38 3.32
CA ILE A 65 6.06 5.94 2.82
C ILE A 65 5.01 5.91 3.93
N LEU A 66 5.37 5.41 5.11
CA LEU A 66 4.46 5.38 6.26
C LEU A 66 4.08 6.79 6.72
N LEU A 67 5.05 7.72 6.77
CA LEU A 67 4.79 9.10 7.14
C LEU A 67 3.92 9.82 6.10
N GLU A 68 4.20 9.60 4.81
CA GLU A 68 3.39 10.14 3.71
C GLU A 68 1.95 9.62 3.79
N GLY A 69 1.75 8.30 3.91
CA GLY A 69 0.41 7.72 3.99
C GLY A 69 -0.37 8.16 5.23
N VAL A 70 0.28 8.38 6.38
CA VAL A 70 -0.37 8.97 7.56
C VAL A 70 -0.76 10.43 7.30
N LYS A 71 0.14 11.23 6.70
CA LYS A 71 -0.12 12.63 6.37
C LYS A 71 -1.31 12.78 5.41
N LEU A 72 -1.43 11.87 4.45
CA LEU A 72 -2.52 11.85 3.47
C LEU A 72 -3.82 11.22 3.99
N GLY A 73 -3.84 10.70 5.22
CA GLY A 73 -5.03 10.03 5.79
C GLY A 73 -5.29 8.63 5.25
N TYR A 74 -4.37 8.06 4.47
CA TYR A 74 -4.45 6.70 3.95
C TYR A 74 -4.03 5.64 4.98
N PHE A 75 -3.18 6.03 5.93
CA PHE A 75 -2.78 5.16 7.04
C PHE A 75 -3.22 5.75 8.37
N LYS A 76 -3.72 4.88 9.25
CA LYS A 76 -3.94 5.19 10.66
C LYS A 76 -2.78 4.65 11.47
N LYS A 77 -2.19 5.52 12.29
CA LYS A 77 -1.12 5.16 13.22
C LYS A 77 -1.67 5.08 14.63
N THR A 78 -1.53 3.93 15.28
CA THR A 78 -1.91 3.73 16.68
C THR A 78 -0.69 3.35 17.52
N VAL A 79 -0.70 3.76 18.79
CA VAL A 79 0.31 3.36 19.76
C VAL A 79 -0.25 2.22 20.59
N ASP A 80 0.56 1.19 20.84
CA ASP A 80 0.17 0.08 21.68
C ASP A 80 -0.12 0.54 23.11
N LYS A 81 -1.19 0.01 23.72
CA LYS A 81 -1.61 0.40 25.08
C LYS A 81 -0.65 -0.10 26.16
N LYS A 82 0.06 -1.20 25.92
CA LYS A 82 0.96 -1.86 26.87
C LYS A 82 2.42 -1.42 26.68
N ASP A 83 2.88 -1.30 25.44
CA ASP A 83 4.22 -0.81 25.09
C ASP A 83 4.16 0.41 24.16
N LYS A 84 4.26 1.61 24.74
CA LYS A 84 4.20 2.89 23.98
C LYS A 84 5.27 3.03 22.88
N ARG A 85 6.31 2.18 22.87
CA ARG A 85 7.33 2.16 21.81
C ARG A 85 6.82 1.47 20.54
N LYS A 86 5.83 0.56 20.65
CA LYS A 86 5.23 -0.13 19.52
C LYS A 86 4.16 0.75 18.87
N LYS A 87 4.37 1.03 17.59
CA LYS A 87 3.46 1.79 16.74
C LYS A 87 2.94 0.86 15.65
N TYR A 88 1.62 0.75 15.56
CA TYR A 88 0.93 -0.02 14.53
C TYR A 88 0.40 0.91 13.45
N PHE A 89 0.39 0.40 12.22
CA PHE A 89 -0.15 1.06 11.05
C PHE A 89 -1.24 0.16 10.46
N SER A 90 -2.40 0.75 10.15
CA SER A 90 -3.48 0.12 9.39
C SER A 90 -3.90 1.02 8.23
N CYS A 91 -4.53 0.45 7.20
CA CYS A 91 -4.95 1.17 6.00
C CYS A 91 -6.43 0.91 5.64
N GLU A 92 -7.30 0.78 6.64
CA GLU A 92 -8.75 0.56 6.44
C GLU A 92 -9.38 1.59 5.49
N SER A 93 -8.91 2.84 5.50
CA SER A 93 -9.40 3.89 4.58
C SER A 93 -9.13 3.60 3.11
N LEU A 94 -8.18 2.71 2.79
CA LEU A 94 -7.89 2.26 1.43
C LEU A 94 -8.74 1.06 0.99
N SER A 95 -9.46 0.39 1.89
CA SER A 95 -10.22 -0.84 1.59
C SER A 95 -11.16 -0.68 0.38
N PRO A 96 -12.05 0.34 0.32
CA PRO A 96 -12.98 0.48 -0.81
C PRO A 96 -12.26 0.67 -2.15
N VAL A 97 -11.12 1.35 -2.13
CA VAL A 97 -10.31 1.63 -3.33
C VAL A 97 -9.60 0.36 -3.80
N LEU A 98 -9.02 -0.41 -2.87
CA LEU A 98 -8.35 -1.68 -3.15
C LEU A 98 -9.33 -2.73 -3.68
N GLU A 99 -10.52 -2.85 -3.10
CA GLU A 99 -11.56 -3.78 -3.53
C GLU A 99 -12.10 -3.44 -4.92
N LYS A 100 -12.35 -2.14 -5.18
CA LYS A 100 -12.75 -1.65 -6.50
C LYS A 100 -11.69 -1.95 -7.54
N TRP A 101 -10.41 -1.70 -7.23
CA TRP A 101 -9.31 -1.99 -8.13
C TRP A 101 -9.17 -3.50 -8.39
N HIS A 102 -9.22 -4.34 -7.35
CA HIS A 102 -9.19 -5.80 -7.47
C HIS A 102 -10.31 -6.33 -8.38
N THR A 103 -11.55 -5.85 -8.19
CA THR A 103 -12.70 -6.23 -9.02
C THR A 103 -12.48 -5.85 -10.49
N ARG A 104 -11.86 -4.70 -10.76
CA ARG A 104 -11.49 -4.29 -12.13
C ARG A 104 -10.45 -5.22 -12.74
N GLN A 105 -9.43 -5.62 -11.97
CA GLN A 105 -8.42 -6.56 -12.45
C GLN A 105 -9.01 -7.94 -12.74
N GLN A 106 -9.91 -8.44 -11.89
CA GLN A 106 -10.63 -9.69 -12.13
C GLN A 106 -11.34 -9.69 -13.49
N LYS A 107 -12.01 -8.59 -13.86
CA LYS A 107 -12.66 -8.43 -15.18
C LYS A 107 -11.69 -8.43 -16.36
N ILE A 108 -10.42 -8.05 -16.15
CA ILE A 108 -9.39 -8.12 -17.20
C ILE A 108 -8.93 -9.57 -17.40
N PHE A 109 -8.94 -10.37 -16.33
CA PHE A 109 -8.42 -11.74 -16.32
C PHE A 109 -9.47 -12.83 -16.52
N SER A 110 -10.74 -12.57 -16.25
CA SER A 110 -11.87 -13.33 -16.82
C SER A 110 -11.81 -13.22 -18.34
#